data_AF-A0A5C3M0M1-F1
#
_entry.id   AF-A0A5C3M0M1-F1
#
_cell.length_a   1.000
_cell.length_b   1.000
_cell.length_c   1.000
_cell.angle_alpha   90.00
_cell.angle_beta   90.00
_cell.angle_gamma   90.00
#
_symmetry.space_group_name_H-M   'P 1'
#
loop_
_entity.id
_entity.type
_entity.pdbx_description
1 polymer ?
#
loop_
_entity_poly.entity_id
_entity_poly.type
_entity_poly.pdbx_seq_one_letter_code
_entity_poly.pdbx_strand_id
1 'polypeptide(L)'
;MGWFSGSPKTEESAEPSRQNRQKCWETRDAYFACLDRAGVVKAGQEGTTCAVERKAYQDNCAKSWIDYFNQRRVIADAQKDRLARGQ
;
A
#
# COMPACT_ATOMS: atom_id res chain seq x y z
N MET A 1 -3.42 -10.02 44.50
CA MET A 1 -2.54 -9.55 43.40
C MET A 1 -2.34 -10.71 42.44
N GLY A 2 -3.22 -10.85 41.44
CA GLY A 2 -3.25 -11.98 40.50
C GLY A 2 -3.33 -11.46 39.07
N TRP A 3 -2.27 -10.79 38.65
CA TRP A 3 -2.03 -10.31 37.30
C TRP A 3 -1.93 -11.46 36.28
N PHE A 4 -2.99 -11.57 35.47
CA PHE A 4 -3.07 -12.12 34.12
C PHE A 4 -2.07 -13.23 33.74
N SER A 5 -2.42 -14.49 34.03
CA SER A 5 -2.05 -15.62 33.18
C SER A 5 -2.83 -15.50 31.86
N GLY A 6 -2.28 -14.74 30.91
CA GLY A 6 -2.78 -14.68 29.55
C GLY A 6 -2.49 -15.98 28.83
N SER A 7 -3.57 -16.63 28.35
CA SER A 7 -3.55 -17.77 27.45
C SER A 7 -2.51 -17.64 26.33
N PRO A 8 -1.90 -18.75 25.85
CA PRO A 8 -1.14 -18.70 24.61
C PRO A 8 -2.11 -18.29 23.51
N LYS A 9 -1.98 -17.04 23.06
CA LYS A 9 -2.63 -16.52 21.87
C LYS A 9 -2.00 -17.30 20.71
N THR A 10 -2.62 -18.41 20.35
CA THR A 10 -2.50 -19.00 19.02
C THR A 10 -3.12 -17.98 18.05
N GLU A 11 -2.39 -16.91 17.78
CA GLU A 11 -2.67 -15.99 16.68
C GLU A 11 -2.09 -16.64 15.42
N GLU A 12 -2.70 -17.76 15.04
CA GLU A 12 -2.61 -18.27 13.68
C GLU A 12 -3.54 -17.42 12.82
N SER A 13 -3.16 -16.17 12.61
CA SER A 13 -3.95 -15.20 11.86
C SER A 13 -3.02 -14.35 11.02
N ALA A 14 -2.35 -14.99 10.06
CA ALA A 14 -1.75 -14.32 8.91
C ALA A 14 -1.00 -13.04 9.28
N GLU A 15 -0.24 -13.04 10.39
CA GLU A 15 0.64 -11.92 10.68
C GLU A 15 1.61 -11.87 9.52
N PRO A 16 1.63 -10.80 8.70
CA PRO A 16 2.68 -10.66 7.73
C PRO A 16 3.96 -10.61 8.56
N SER A 17 4.72 -11.70 8.52
CA SER A 17 6.02 -11.79 9.16
C SER A 17 6.78 -10.51 8.82
N ARG A 18 7.60 -9.98 9.73
CA ARG A 18 8.29 -8.70 9.48
C ARG A 18 9.01 -8.65 8.11
N GLN A 19 9.43 -9.81 7.61
CA GLN A 19 10.00 -10.01 6.27
C GLN A 19 8.98 -9.82 5.12
N ASN A 20 7.74 -10.28 5.29
CA ASN A 20 6.67 -10.07 4.30
C ASN A 20 6.30 -8.58 4.17
N ARG A 21 6.43 -7.79 5.24
CA ARG A 21 6.19 -6.34 5.19
C ARG A 21 7.27 -5.60 4.40
N GLN A 22 8.54 -6.00 4.53
CA GLN A 22 9.61 -5.42 3.72
C GLN A 22 9.37 -5.65 2.23
N LYS A 23 9.01 -6.88 1.83
CA LYS A 23 8.61 -7.18 0.44
C LYS A 23 7.41 -6.38 -0.05
N CYS A 24 6.40 -6.16 0.80
CA CYS A 24 5.30 -5.25 0.46
C CYS A 24 5.82 -3.84 0.16
N TRP A 25 6.74 -3.29 0.96
CA TRP A 25 7.23 -1.92 0.74
C TRP A 25 8.09 -1.82 -0.53
N GLU A 26 8.93 -2.82 -0.79
CA GLU A 26 9.73 -2.89 -2.02
C GLU A 26 8.84 -2.95 -3.26
N THR A 27 7.85 -3.85 -3.27
CA THR A 27 6.90 -3.98 -4.40
C THR A 27 5.99 -2.75 -4.54
N ARG A 28 5.61 -2.11 -3.42
CA ARG A 28 4.88 -0.83 -3.42
C ARG A 28 5.69 0.24 -4.14
N ASP A 29 6.95 0.42 -3.73
CA ASP A 29 7.79 1.49 -4.27
C ASP A 29 8.11 1.25 -5.75
N ALA A 30 8.32 -0.01 -6.15
CA ALA A 30 8.45 -0.36 -7.57
C ALA A 30 7.20 -0.03 -8.38
N TYR A 31 6.01 -0.37 -7.87
CA TYR A 31 4.74 -0.06 -8.51
C TYR A 31 4.53 1.46 -8.61
N PHE A 32 4.75 2.19 -7.52
CA PHE A 32 4.59 3.64 -7.47
C PHE A 32 5.59 4.38 -8.36
N ALA A 33 6.84 3.93 -8.42
CA ALA A 33 7.82 4.47 -9.36
C ALA A 33 7.42 4.23 -10.82
N CYS A 34 6.72 3.13 -11.12
CA CYS A 34 6.14 2.93 -12.45
C CYS A 34 4.97 3.90 -12.72
N LEU A 35 4.07 4.09 -11.74
CA LEU A 35 2.98 5.07 -11.85
C LEU A 35 3.48 6.50 -12.06
N ASP A 36 4.51 6.90 -11.30
CA ASP A 36 5.12 8.22 -11.40
C ASP A 36 5.76 8.44 -12.77
N ARG A 37 6.44 7.43 -13.32
CA ARG A 37 6.97 7.47 -14.70
C ARG A 37 5.87 7.54 -15.75
N ALA A 38 4.74 6.89 -15.51
CA ALA A 38 3.58 6.92 -16.41
C ALA A 38 2.74 8.21 -16.26
N GLY A 39 3.02 9.07 -15.27
CA GLY A 39 2.21 10.24 -14.96
C GLY A 39 0.83 9.90 -14.40
N VAL A 40 0.67 8.72 -13.81
CA VAL A 40 -0.61 8.22 -13.30
C VAL A 40 -0.68 8.42 -11.79
N VAL A 41 -1.64 9.24 -11.37
CA VAL A 41 -1.86 9.50 -9.94
C VAL A 41 -2.62 8.34 -9.28
N LYS A 42 -3.65 7.84 -9.95
CA LYS A 42 -4.58 6.86 -9.40
C LYS A 42 -4.15 5.44 -9.80
N ALA A 43 -3.68 4.68 -8.82
CA ALA A 43 -3.42 3.25 -8.97
C ALA A 43 -4.63 2.52 -9.58
N GLY A 44 -4.43 1.84 -10.70
CA GLY A 44 -5.44 1.19 -11.52
C GLY A 44 -5.83 1.94 -12.80
N GLN A 45 -5.47 3.21 -12.95
CA GLN A 45 -5.67 3.99 -14.18
C GLN A 45 -4.52 3.82 -15.19
N GLU A 46 -3.40 3.21 -14.81
CA GLU A 46 -2.24 2.98 -15.68
C GLU A 46 -2.43 1.90 -16.76
N GLY A 47 -3.60 1.25 -16.80
CA GLY A 47 -3.90 0.19 -17.75
C GLY A 47 -2.99 -1.03 -17.57
N THR A 48 -2.15 -1.30 -18.56
CA THR A 48 -1.22 -2.44 -18.60
C THR A 48 0.23 -2.07 -18.32
N THR A 49 0.58 -0.78 -18.28
CA THR A 49 1.96 -0.28 -18.21
C THR A 49 2.71 -0.77 -16.97
N CYS A 50 2.01 -0.92 -15.84
CA CYS A 50 2.58 -1.38 -14.57
C CYS A 50 1.86 -2.62 -14.03
N ALA A 51 1.30 -3.46 -14.92
CA ALA A 51 0.47 -4.59 -14.50
C ALA A 51 1.27 -5.67 -13.75
N VAL A 52 2.56 -5.83 -14.08
CA VAL A 52 3.45 -6.82 -13.44
C VAL A 52 3.72 -6.41 -11.99
N GLU A 53 4.12 -5.16 -11.79
CA GLU A 53 4.40 -4.57 -10.49
C GLU A 53 3.13 -4.50 -9.64
N ARG A 54 1.99 -4.15 -10.26
CA ARG A 54 0.68 -4.17 -9.59
C ARG A 54 0.33 -5.56 -9.07
N LYS A 55 0.56 -6.60 -9.87
CA LYS A 55 0.31 -7.98 -9.46
C LYS A 55 1.24 -8.39 -8.32
N ALA A 56 2.54 -8.11 -8.43
CA ALA A 56 3.49 -8.37 -7.36
C ALA A 56 3.12 -7.62 -6.07
N TYR A 57 2.66 -6.38 -6.18
CA TYR A 57 2.21 -5.58 -5.05
C TYR A 57 0.96 -6.16 -4.39
N GLN A 58 -0.02 -6.63 -5.16
CA GLN A 58 -1.23 -7.30 -4.65
C GLN A 58 -0.95 -8.67 -4.04
N ASP A 59 0.00 -9.41 -4.59
CA ASP A 59 0.34 -10.77 -4.13
C ASP A 59 1.23 -10.73 -2.87
N ASN A 60 2.09 -9.70 -2.72
CA ASN A 60 3.01 -9.58 -1.59
C ASN A 60 2.51 -8.65 -0.47
N CYS A 61 1.50 -7.81 -0.71
CA CYS A 61 0.98 -6.88 0.27
C CYS A 61 -0.47 -7.19 0.67
N ALA A 62 -0.81 -6.93 1.94
CA ALA A 62 -2.18 -7.06 2.42
C ALA A 62 -3.09 -6.03 1.73
N LYS A 63 -4.28 -6.47 1.31
CA LYS A 63 -5.28 -5.60 0.65
C LYS A 63 -5.58 -4.31 1.42
N SER A 64 -5.66 -4.39 2.75
CA SER A 64 -5.89 -3.22 3.61
C SER A 64 -4.77 -2.17 3.52
N TRP A 65 -3.52 -2.59 3.34
CA TRP A 65 -2.39 -1.69 3.13
C TRP A 65 -2.45 -1.06 1.73
N ILE A 66 -2.78 -1.87 0.73
CA ILE A 66 -2.91 -1.42 -0.67
C ILE A 66 -3.97 -0.32 -0.78
N ASP A 67 -5.16 -0.55 -0.24
CA ASP A 67 -6.25 0.42 -0.25
C ASP A 67 -5.83 1.73 0.42
N TYR A 68 -5.18 1.64 1.60
CA TYR A 68 -4.69 2.80 2.32
C TYR A 68 -3.68 3.62 1.51
N PHE A 69 -2.68 2.98 0.90
CA PHE A 69 -1.66 3.70 0.11
C PHE A 69 -2.24 4.30 -1.17
N ASN A 70 -3.12 3.57 -1.86
CA ASN A 70 -3.80 4.06 -3.05
C ASN A 70 -4.66 5.29 -2.73
N GLN A 71 -5.42 5.24 -1.64
CA GLN A 71 -6.22 6.36 -1.17
C GLN A 71 -5.34 7.56 -0.78
N ARG A 72 -4.20 7.31 -0.13
CA ARG A 72 -3.24 8.36 0.24
C ARG A 72 -2.64 9.08 -0.97
N ARG A 73 -2.34 8.38 -2.08
CA ARG A 73 -1.89 9.02 -3.33
C ARG A 73 -2.94 9.96 -3.90
N VAL A 74 -4.20 9.53 -3.97
CA VAL A 74 -5.31 10.37 -4.47
C VAL A 74 -5.54 11.59 -3.59
N ILE A 75 -5.48 11.44 -2.26
CA ILE A 75 -5.62 12.56 -1.33
C ILE A 75 -4.47 13.55 -1.49
N ALA A 76 -3.22 13.07 -1.59
CA ALA A 76 -2.06 13.93 -1.78
C ALA A 76 -2.16 14.77 -3.06
N ASP A 77 -2.68 14.18 -4.14
CA ASP A 77 -2.91 14.87 -5.40
C ASP A 77 -4.08 15.86 -5.30
N ALA A 78 -5.21 15.44 -4.73
CA ALA A 78 -6.35 16.33 -4.49
C ALA A 78 -6.00 17.52 -3.57
N GLN A 79 -5.05 17.34 -2.64
CA GLN A 79 -4.52 18.44 -1.83
C GLN A 79 -3.66 19.39 -2.65
N LYS A 80 -2.79 18.88 -3.53
CA LYS A 80 -2.02 19.71 -4.47
C LYS A 80 -2.92 20.51 -5.39
N ASP A 81 -3.98 19.89 -5.93
CA ASP A 81 -4.97 20.56 -6.77
C ASP A 81 -5.72 21.68 -6.04
N ARG A 82 -6.08 21.46 -4.77
CA ARG A 82 -6.74 22.50 -3.95
C ARG A 82 -5.82 23.69 -3.68
N LEU A 83 -4.53 23.44 -3.45
CA LEU A 83 -3.55 24.51 -3.29
C LEU A 83 -3.30 25.26 -4.61
N ALA A 84 -3.31 24.55 -5.74
CA ALA A 84 -3.13 25.15 -7.06
C ALA A 84 -4.33 26.02 -7.52
N ARG A 85 -5.56 25.68 -7.11
CA ARG A 85 -6.77 26.48 -7.44
C ARG A 85 -6.96 27.72 -6.57
N GLY A 86 -6.14 27.91 -5.54
CA GLY A 86 -6.22 29.02 -4.60
C GLY A 86 -5.29 30.20 -4.92
N GLN A 87 -4.66 30.23 -6.09
CA GLN A 87 -3.79 31.33 -6.55
C GLN A 87 -4.34 31.98 -7.81
#